data_AF-A0A2T4LRB3-F1
#
_entry.id   AF-A0A2T4LRB3-F1
#
_cell.length_a   1.000
_cell.length_b   1.000
_cell.length_c   1.000
_cell.angle_alpha   90.00
_cell.angle_beta   90.00
_cell.angle_gamma   90.00
#
_symmetry.space_group_name_H-M   'P 1'
#
loop_
_entity.id
_entity.type
_entity.pdbx_description
1 polymer ?
#
loop_
_entity_poly.entity_id
_entity_poly.type
_entity_poly.pdbx_seq_one_letter_code
_entity_poly.pdbx_strand_id
1 'polypeptide(L)' 'MVGLTKGSDVDYPYKEIRINVIPSRSIKSDILQNTINSGAYDENAIVSIHHMKKLGDPTGIARGIYFLADNNIM' A
#
# COMPACT_ATOMS: atom_id res chain seq x y z
N MET A 1 -3.75 3.76 -10.81
CA MET A 1 -4.02 4.43 -9.53
C MET A 1 -3.43 5.84 -9.42
N VAL A 2 -2.32 6.19 -10.07
CA VAL A 2 -1.67 7.51 -9.88
C VAL A 2 -2.39 8.67 -10.60
N GLY A 3 -3.13 8.40 -11.69
CA GLY A 3 -3.77 9.44 -12.50
C GLY A 3 -4.83 10.25 -11.74
N LEU A 4 -5.77 9.59 -11.06
CA LEU A 4 -6.83 10.27 -10.30
C LEU A 4 -6.28 10.97 -9.06
N THR A 5 -5.30 10.38 -8.36
CA THR A 5 -4.64 11.02 -7.22
C THR A 5 -3.99 12.33 -7.64
N LYS A 6 -3.20 12.33 -8.72
CA LYS A 6 -2.56 13.56 -9.24
C LYS A 6 -3.55 14.58 -9.78
N GLY A 7 -4.59 14.14 -10.49
CA GLY A 7 -5.62 15.05 -11.00
C GLY A 7 -6.38 15.74 -9.87
N SER A 8 -6.78 14.98 -8.85
CA SER A 8 -7.53 15.53 -7.73
C SER A 8 -6.69 16.46 -6.86
N ASP A 9 -5.39 16.18 -6.70
CA ASP A 9 -4.47 17.07 -5.97
C ASP A 9 -4.35 18.46 -6.65
N VAL A 10 -4.44 18.50 -7.98
CA VAL A 10 -4.46 19.75 -8.76
C VAL A 10 -5.83 20.45 -8.71
N ASP A 11 -6.92 19.69 -8.64
CA ASP A 11 -8.28 20.24 -8.65
C ASP A 11 -8.73 20.81 -7.29
N TYR A 12 -8.14 20.35 -6.18
CA TYR A 12 -8.56 20.72 -4.81
C TYR A 12 -7.55 21.52 -3.93
N PRO A 13 -6.54 22.24 -4.45
CA PRO A 13 -5.51 22.86 -3.60
C PRO A 13 -6.07 23.94 -2.66
N TYR A 14 -7.18 24.60 -3.01
CA TYR A 14 -7.80 25.67 -2.21
C TYR A 14 -8.77 25.17 -1.13
N LYS A 15 -8.99 23.86 -1.00
CA LYS A 15 -9.94 23.28 -0.02
C LYS A 15 -9.27 22.70 1.23
N GLU A 16 -7.95 22.86 1.38
CA GLU A 16 -7.16 22.25 2.47
C GLU A 16 -7.27 20.71 2.50
N ILE A 17 -7.63 20.08 1.37
CA ILE A 17 -7.74 18.61 1.25
C ILE A 17 -6.44 18.07 0.65
N ARG A 18 -5.77 17.17 1.37
CA ARG A 18 -4.58 16.44 0.87
C ARG A 18 -5.01 15.08 0.28
N ILE A 19 -4.55 14.78 -0.93
CA ILE A 19 -4.88 13.53 -1.62
C ILE A 19 -3.59 12.79 -1.98
N ASN A 20 -3.30 11.73 -1.23
CA ASN A 20 -2.08 10.93 -1.39
C ASN A 20 -2.39 9.47 -1.71
N VAL A 21 -1.38 8.70 -2.12
CA VAL A 21 -1.51 7.27 -2.41
C VAL A 21 -0.31 6.49 -1.87
N ILE A 22 -0.56 5.30 -1.32
CA ILE A 22 0.48 4.32 -1.01
C ILE A 22 0.40 3.18 -2.02
N PRO A 23 1.36 3.08 -2.96
CA PRO A 23 1.45 1.93 -3.82
C PRO A 23 1.97 0.75 -2.99
N SER A 24 1.13 -0.26 -2.79
CA SER A 24 1.54 -1.53 -2.22
C SER A 24 1.50 -2.63 -3.27
N ARG A 25 2.36 -3.63 -3.08
CA ARG A 25 2.41 -4.85 -3.88
C ARG A 25 1.84 -6.01 -3.04
N SER A 26 2.45 -7.20 -3.04
CA SER A 26 1.93 -8.32 -2.25
C SER A 26 2.11 -8.07 -0.75
N ILE A 27 1.01 -8.15 -0.01
CA ILE A 27 0.93 -7.94 1.45
C ILE A 27 0.49 -9.25 2.06
N LYS A 28 1.08 -9.62 3.19
CA LYS A 28 0.73 -10.78 4.00
C LYS A 28 -0.62 -10.56 4.72
N SER A 29 -1.69 -10.46 3.95
CA SER A 29 -3.06 -10.48 4.46
C SER A 29 -3.50 -11.92 4.73
N ASP A 30 -4.52 -12.09 5.57
CA ASP A 30 -5.09 -13.41 5.85
C ASP A 30 -5.56 -14.12 4.58
N ILE A 31 -6.09 -13.36 3.61
CA ILE A 31 -6.53 -13.89 2.31
C ILE A 31 -5.33 -14.48 1.55
N LEU A 32 -4.24 -13.71 1.40
CA LEU A 32 -3.07 -14.18 0.67
C LEU A 32 -2.42 -15.36 1.40
N GLN A 33 -2.34 -15.29 2.73
CA GLN A 33 -1.80 -16.38 3.53
C GLN A 33 -2.61 -17.66 3.36
N ASN A 34 -3.93 -17.59 3.36
CA ASN A 34 -4.80 -18.75 3.15
C ASN A 34 -4.61 -19.37 1.76
N THR A 35 -4.39 -18.55 0.73
CA THR A 35 -4.10 -19.05 -0.63
C THR A 35 -2.70 -19.65 -0.79
N ILE A 36 -1.72 -19.18 -0.01
CA ILE A 36 -0.39 -19.80 0.07
C ILE A 36 -0.52 -21.15 0.79
N ASN A 37 -1.24 -21.19 1.90
CA ASN A 37 -1.46 -22.40 2.70
C ASN A 37 -2.23 -23.47 1.92
N SER A 38 -3.13 -23.09 1.01
CA SER A 38 -3.84 -24.03 0.13
C SER A 38 -2.98 -24.58 -1.00
N GLY A 39 -1.74 -24.09 -1.17
CA GLY A 39 -0.83 -24.47 -2.25
C GLY A 39 -1.17 -23.83 -3.60
N ALA A 40 -2.16 -22.94 -3.67
CA ALA A 40 -2.52 -22.25 -4.90
C ALA A 40 -1.44 -21.24 -5.35
N TYR A 41 -0.66 -20.72 -4.40
CA TYR A 41 0.47 -19.84 -4.66
C TYR A 41 1.72 -20.26 -3.88
N ASP A 42 2.87 -20.21 -4.55
CA ASP A 42 4.17 -20.35 -3.91
C ASP A 42 4.64 -19.02 -3.32
N GLU A 43 4.88 -19.01 -2.01
CA GLU A 43 5.40 -17.84 -1.30
C GLU A 43 6.76 -17.40 -1.84
N ASN A 44 7.63 -18.33 -2.22
CA ASN A 44 8.97 -18.00 -2.72
C ASN A 44 8.90 -17.27 -4.06
N ALA A 45 8.03 -17.73 -4.97
CA ALA A 45 7.76 -17.06 -6.22
C ALA A 45 7.27 -15.62 -5.99
N ILE A 46 6.34 -15.40 -5.06
CA ILE A 46 5.82 -14.05 -4.76
C ILE A 46 6.91 -13.16 -4.16
N VAL A 47 7.62 -13.68 -3.17
CA VAL A 47 8.67 -12.96 -2.43
C VAL A 47 9.85 -12.59 -3.33
N SER A 48 10.16 -13.41 -4.34
CA SER A 48 11.25 -13.15 -5.28
C SER A 48 11.12 -11.82 -6.03
N ILE A 49 9.89 -11.37 -6.25
CA ILE A 49 9.54 -10.14 -6.97
C ILE A 49 9.86 -8.90 -6.13
N HIS A 50 9.89 -9.04 -4.80
CA HIS A 50 10.23 -7.94 -3.90
C HIS A 50 11.75 -7.86 -3.74
N HIS A 51 12.32 -6.67 -3.91
CA HIS A 51 13.76 -6.45 -3.69
C HIS A 51 14.19 -6.82 -2.27
N MET A 52 13.33 -6.60 -1.28
CA MET A 52 13.58 -6.94 0.13
C MET A 52 13.37 -8.43 0.47
N LYS A 53 13.02 -9.27 -0.52
CA LYS A 53 12.77 -10.70 -0.35
C LYS A 53 11.86 -11.01 0.85
N LYS A 54 10.80 -10.21 0.98
CA LYS A 54 9.71 -10.43 1.94
C LYS A 54 8.40 -9.84 1.43
N LEU A 55 7.29 -10.40 1.91
CA LEU A 55 5.96 -9.80 1.74
C LEU A 55 5.84 -8.51 2.55
N GLY A 56 4.99 -7.60 2.08
CA GLY A 56 4.60 -6.43 2.86
C GLY A 56 3.80 -6.82 4.10
N ASP A 57 3.89 -6.03 5.15
CA ASP A 57 3.12 -6.20 6.38
C ASP A 57 1.95 -5.20 6.42
N PRO A 58 0.73 -5.62 6.78
CA PRO A 58 -0.42 -4.71 6.90
C PRO A 58 -0.16 -3.53 7.83
N THR A 59 0.55 -3.72 8.94
CA THR A 59 0.87 -2.64 9.89
C THR A 59 1.80 -1.61 9.26
N GLY A 60 2.78 -2.05 8.48
CA GLY A 60 3.67 -1.15 7.73
C GLY A 60 2.90 -0.21 6.79
N ILE A 61 1.86 -0.72 6.14
CA ILE A 61 1.02 0.08 5.24
C ILE A 61 0.11 1.01 6.04
N ALA A 62 -0.51 0.51 7.11
CA ALA A 62 -1.34 1.32 7.99
C ALA A 62 -0.55 2.52 8.57
N ARG A 63 0.72 2.32 8.97
CA ARG A 63 1.61 3.39 9.42
C ARG A 63 1.86 4.43 8.33
N GLY A 64 2.10 3.99 7.09
CA GLY A 64 2.24 4.91 5.97
C GLY A 64 0.95 5.72 5.72
N ILE A 65 -0.21 5.06 5.73
CA ILE A 65 -1.51 5.72 5.52
C ILE A 65 -1.72 6.76 6.61
N TYR A 66 -1.52 6.36 7.86
CA TYR A 66 -1.62 7.25 9.01
C TYR A 66 -0.69 8.47 8.84
N PHE A 67 0.58 8.24 8.50
CA PHE A 67 1.53 9.32 8.26
C PHE A 67 1.01 10.31 7.22
N LEU A 68 0.50 9.85 6.06
CA LEU A 68 0.01 10.74 5.00
C LEU A 68 -1.30 11.45 5.32
N ALA A 69 -2.10 10.90 6.25
CA ALA A 69 -3.37 11.46 6.67
C ALA A 69 -3.24 12.34 7.93
N ASP A 70 -2.16 12.22 8.69
CA ASP A 70 -1.93 12.99 9.91
C ASP A 70 -1.86 14.49 9.58
N ASN A 71 -2.46 15.32 10.44
CA ASN A 71 -2.45 16.77 10.31
C ASN A 71 -1.17 17.42 10.85
N ASN A 72 -0.36 16.68 11.60
CA ASN A 72 0.81 17.19 12.31
C ASN A 72 2.14 16.97 11.55
N ILE A 73 2.09 16.54 10.29
CA ILE A 73 3.27 16.37 9.42
C ILE A 73 3.62 17.62 8.61
N MET A 74 3.10 18.80 9.01
CA MET A 74 3.47 20.11 8.46
C MET A 74 4.27 20.93 9.48
#